data_AF-A0A4Q5RDX8-F1
#
_entry.id   AF-A0A4Q5RDX8-F1
#
_cell.length_a   1.000
_cell.length_b   1.000
_cell.length_c   1.000
_cell.angle_alpha   90.00
_cell.angle_beta   90.00
_cell.angle_gamma   90.00
#
_symmetry.space_group_name_H-M   'P 1'
#
loop_
_entity.id
_entity.type
_entity.pdbx_description
1 polymer ?
#
loop_
_entity_poly.entity_id
_entity_poly.type
_entity_poly.pdbx_seq_one_letter_code
_entity_poly.pdbx_strand_id
1 'polypeptide(L)'
;MKTPAPADDASSTPTRKRTKTRPAARRRTLENTYSDPNLRERLKNDIRAAAKGGDPGTWSARKSQLLTLAYQKAGGGYINRHPNSKQKDLKEWTKQDWQTADQKPARRATGTTRYLPKKAWDELSSAEKKATNEKKKAGSAAGKHTVPNTVAARKARKKAD
;
A
#
# COMPACT_ATOMS: atom_id res chain seq x y z
N MET A 1 -50.15 -22.55 -26.74
CA MET A 1 -49.84 -21.15 -26.36
C MET A 1 -48.33 -21.06 -26.16
N LYS A 2 -47.65 -20.24 -26.96
CA LYS A 2 -46.18 -20.07 -26.97
C LYS A 2 -45.81 -18.93 -26.01
N THR A 3 -44.92 -19.19 -25.06
CA THR A 3 -44.36 -18.20 -24.15
C THR A 3 -43.34 -17.33 -24.90
N PRO A 4 -43.39 -15.99 -24.82
CA PRO A 4 -42.44 -15.11 -25.49
C PRO A 4 -41.06 -15.09 -24.79
N ALA A 5 -40.02 -14.88 -25.59
CA ALA A 5 -38.62 -14.74 -25.15
C ALA A 5 -38.40 -13.48 -24.29
N PRO A 6 -37.47 -13.50 -23.32
CA PRO A 6 -37.09 -12.28 -22.59
C PRO A 6 -36.19 -11.38 -23.46
N ALA A 7 -36.52 -10.10 -23.43
CA ALA A 7 -35.89 -9.02 -24.18
C ALA A 7 -34.45 -8.72 -23.74
N ASP A 8 -33.65 -8.29 -24.71
CA ASP A 8 -32.30 -7.75 -24.56
C ASP A 8 -32.31 -6.42 -23.78
N ASP A 9 -32.14 -6.46 -22.46
CA ASP A 9 -31.78 -5.27 -21.69
C ASP A 9 -30.27 -5.04 -21.74
N ALA A 10 -29.86 -4.24 -22.74
CA ALA A 10 -28.52 -3.74 -22.91
C ALA A 10 -28.10 -2.90 -21.69
N SER A 11 -27.27 -3.50 -20.82
CA SER A 11 -26.64 -2.80 -19.69
C SER A 11 -25.70 -1.69 -20.20
N SER A 12 -26.21 -0.46 -20.24
CA SER A 12 -25.43 0.75 -20.58
C SER A 12 -24.37 0.99 -19.50
N THR A 13 -23.18 0.47 -19.73
CA THR A 13 -22.02 0.79 -18.91
C THR A 13 -21.52 2.19 -19.31
N PRO A 14 -21.41 3.17 -18.40
CA PRO A 14 -21.01 4.52 -18.77
C PRO A 14 -19.58 4.50 -19.35
N THR A 15 -19.46 4.96 -20.60
CA THR A 15 -18.19 5.10 -21.32
C THR A 15 -17.30 6.11 -20.60
N ARG A 16 -16.37 5.60 -19.78
CA ARG A 16 -15.32 6.39 -19.17
C ARG A 16 -14.50 7.06 -20.28
N LYS A 17 -14.60 8.38 -20.40
CA LYS A 17 -13.80 9.20 -21.34
C LYS A 17 -12.31 8.86 -21.15
N ARG A 18 -11.71 8.20 -22.15
CA ARG A 18 -10.29 7.80 -22.18
C ARG A 18 -9.43 9.05 -22.27
N THR A 19 -9.03 9.59 -21.13
CA THR A 19 -8.02 10.65 -21.07
C THR A 19 -6.67 10.09 -21.55
N LYS A 20 -6.06 10.77 -22.53
CA LYS A 20 -4.70 10.61 -23.09
C LYS A 20 -4.07 9.22 -22.92
N THR A 21 -4.11 8.41 -23.99
CA THR A 21 -3.44 7.11 -24.08
C THR A 21 -2.02 7.19 -23.51
N ARG A 22 -1.74 6.46 -22.42
CA ARG A 22 -0.37 6.29 -21.90
C ARG A 22 0.55 5.91 -23.06
N PRO A 23 1.77 6.49 -23.17
CA PRO A 23 2.73 6.10 -24.19
C PRO A 23 2.85 4.58 -24.24
N ALA A 24 2.93 3.98 -25.44
CA ALA A 24 2.97 2.53 -25.61
C ALA A 24 4.07 1.88 -24.74
N ALA A 25 5.20 2.56 -24.60
CA ALA A 25 6.32 2.18 -23.72
C ALA A 25 5.97 2.03 -22.23
N ARG A 26 4.84 2.58 -21.77
CA ARG A 26 4.35 2.43 -20.39
C ARG A 26 3.23 1.41 -20.25
N ARG A 27 2.85 0.64 -21.27
CA ARG A 27 1.81 -0.40 -21.15
C ARG A 27 2.36 -1.62 -20.43
N ARG A 28 1.59 -2.19 -19.50
CA ARG A 28 1.93 -3.44 -18.83
C ARG A 28 1.51 -4.60 -19.73
N THR A 29 2.47 -5.39 -20.19
CA THR A 29 2.29 -6.66 -20.90
C THR A 29 2.71 -7.81 -19.99
N LEU A 30 2.47 -9.05 -20.39
CA LEU A 30 2.87 -10.19 -19.57
C LEU A 30 4.40 -10.28 -19.48
N GLU A 31 5.06 -10.11 -20.62
CA GLU A 31 6.51 -10.20 -20.84
C GLU A 31 7.28 -9.12 -20.10
N ASN A 32 6.65 -7.98 -19.82
CA ASN A 32 7.27 -6.89 -19.08
C ASN A 32 6.78 -6.80 -17.62
N THR A 33 5.81 -7.61 -17.20
CA THR A 33 5.28 -7.56 -15.83
C THR A 33 5.77 -8.75 -15.00
N TYR A 34 5.87 -9.92 -15.61
CA TYR A 34 6.12 -11.19 -14.94
C TYR A 34 7.47 -11.77 -15.33
N SER A 35 8.16 -12.42 -14.39
CA SER A 35 9.44 -13.08 -14.65
C SER A 35 9.31 -14.30 -15.55
N ASP A 36 8.20 -15.03 -15.44
CA ASP A 36 7.87 -16.14 -16.32
C ASP A 36 6.41 -16.02 -16.80
N PRO A 37 6.20 -15.34 -17.95
CA PRO A 37 4.89 -15.19 -18.55
C PRO A 37 4.22 -16.54 -18.87
N ASN A 38 5.00 -17.51 -19.36
CA ASN A 38 4.50 -18.81 -19.82
C ASN A 38 3.99 -19.65 -18.64
N LEU A 39 4.76 -19.70 -17.54
CA LEU A 39 4.33 -20.34 -16.30
C LEU A 39 3.01 -19.76 -15.79
N ARG A 40 2.90 -18.42 -15.81
CA ARG A 40 1.69 -17.74 -15.35
C ARG A 40 0.48 -18.06 -16.21
N GLU A 41 0.64 -18.13 -17.52
CA GLU A 41 -0.45 -18.47 -18.44
C GLU A 41 -0.92 -19.92 -18.27
N ARG A 42 0.00 -20.87 -18.14
CA ARG A 42 -0.34 -22.27 -17.84
C ARG A 42 -1.16 -22.37 -16.56
N LEU A 43 -0.66 -21.80 -15.47
CA LEU A 43 -1.36 -21.78 -14.18
C LEU A 43 -2.72 -21.08 -14.27
N LYS A 44 -2.83 -19.99 -15.04
CA LYS A 44 -4.09 -19.29 -15.26
C LYS A 44 -5.11 -20.19 -15.94
N ASN A 45 -4.71 -20.94 -16.96
CA ASN A 45 -5.59 -21.85 -17.69
C ASN A 45 -6.04 -23.01 -16.81
N ASP A 46 -5.12 -23.63 -16.05
CA ASP A 46 -5.43 -24.71 -15.12
C ASP A 46 -6.42 -24.27 -14.03
N ILE A 47 -6.18 -23.10 -13.43
CA ILE A 47 -7.06 -22.54 -12.39
C ILE A 47 -8.41 -22.12 -12.97
N ARG A 48 -8.44 -21.64 -14.22
CA ARG A 48 -9.69 -21.31 -14.90
C ARG A 48 -10.52 -22.57 -15.14
N ALA A 49 -9.91 -23.66 -15.58
CA ALA A 49 -10.58 -24.94 -15.81
C ALA A 49 -11.04 -25.61 -14.50
N ALA A 50 -10.31 -25.44 -13.41
CA ALA A 50 -10.67 -26.01 -12.12
C ALA A 50 -11.99 -25.43 -11.56
N ALA A 51 -12.75 -26.25 -10.82
CA ALA A 51 -13.91 -25.81 -10.04
C ALA A 51 -13.51 -25.00 -8.78
N LYS A 52 -12.22 -24.97 -8.43
CA LYS A 52 -11.75 -24.29 -7.22
C LYS A 52 -11.77 -22.78 -7.41
N GLY A 53 -12.54 -22.11 -6.55
CA GLY A 53 -12.69 -20.67 -6.59
C GLY A 53 -13.77 -20.18 -7.54
N GLY A 54 -14.70 -21.03 -7.98
CA GLY A 54 -15.84 -20.68 -8.83
C GLY A 54 -15.97 -21.61 -10.03
N ASP A 55 -17.00 -21.39 -10.84
CA ASP A 55 -17.38 -22.34 -11.90
C ASP A 55 -16.23 -22.63 -12.88
N PRO A 56 -16.05 -23.89 -13.29
CA PRO A 56 -15.12 -24.29 -14.35
C PRO A 56 -15.25 -23.41 -15.60
N GLY A 57 -14.13 -23.00 -16.18
CA GLY A 57 -14.10 -22.16 -17.39
C GLY A 57 -14.30 -20.66 -17.15
N THR A 58 -14.72 -20.24 -15.95
CA THR A 58 -14.93 -18.82 -15.62
C THR A 58 -13.73 -18.20 -14.88
N TRP A 59 -13.61 -16.87 -14.95
CA TRP A 59 -12.58 -16.12 -14.21
C TRP A 59 -13.20 -15.31 -13.09
N SER A 60 -13.00 -15.77 -11.85
CA SER A 60 -13.51 -15.11 -10.65
C SER A 60 -12.42 -14.35 -9.89
N ALA A 61 -12.83 -13.47 -8.97
CA ALA A 61 -11.91 -12.82 -8.04
C ALA A 61 -11.09 -13.85 -7.23
N ARG A 62 -11.73 -14.94 -6.78
CA ARG A 62 -11.06 -15.99 -6.00
C ARG A 62 -10.00 -16.73 -6.82
N LYS A 63 -10.28 -17.03 -8.09
CA LYS A 63 -9.31 -17.63 -9.01
C LYS A 63 -8.10 -16.74 -9.26
N SER A 64 -8.28 -15.41 -9.33
CA SER A 64 -7.15 -14.48 -9.46
C SER A 64 -6.23 -14.45 -8.24
N GLN A 65 -6.80 -14.59 -7.04
CA GLN A 65 -6.02 -14.74 -5.80
C GLN A 65 -5.25 -16.06 -5.80
N LEU A 66 -5.91 -17.16 -6.19
CA LEU A 66 -5.27 -18.48 -6.29
C LEU A 66 -4.11 -18.48 -7.30
N LEU A 67 -4.28 -17.83 -8.46
CA LEU A 67 -3.20 -17.68 -9.44
C LEU A 67 -2.01 -16.93 -8.85
N THR A 68 -2.26 -15.85 -8.11
CA THR A 68 -1.18 -15.07 -7.50
C THR A 68 -0.35 -15.93 -6.54
N LEU A 69 -1.02 -16.71 -5.69
CA LEU A 69 -0.37 -17.62 -4.74
C LEU A 69 0.36 -18.77 -5.46
N ALA A 70 -0.28 -19.40 -6.44
CA ALA A 70 0.30 -20.51 -7.19
C ALA A 70 1.53 -20.07 -7.99
N TYR A 71 1.44 -18.91 -8.65
CA TYR A 71 2.54 -18.34 -9.41
C TYR A 71 3.72 -18.01 -8.51
N GLN A 72 3.49 -17.38 -7.35
CA GLN A 72 4.54 -17.13 -6.36
C GLN A 72 5.15 -18.43 -5.80
N LYS A 73 4.32 -19.43 -5.51
CA LYS A 73 4.78 -20.74 -5.03
C LYS A 73 5.62 -21.49 -6.06
N ALA A 74 5.31 -21.33 -7.34
CA ALA A 74 6.05 -21.91 -8.45
C ALA A 74 7.33 -21.11 -8.81
N GLY A 75 7.74 -20.14 -7.99
CA GLY A 75 8.94 -19.32 -8.22
C GLY A 75 8.72 -18.12 -9.15
N GLY A 76 7.49 -17.90 -9.60
CA GLY A 76 7.10 -16.76 -10.43
C GLY A 76 7.13 -15.43 -9.66
N GLY A 77 7.73 -14.42 -10.29
CA GLY A 77 7.89 -13.08 -9.74
C GLY A 77 7.45 -11.98 -10.71
N TYR A 78 7.74 -10.73 -10.33
CA TYR A 78 7.43 -9.52 -11.09
C TYR A 78 8.72 -8.77 -11.42
N ILE A 79 8.94 -8.43 -12.69
CA ILE A 79 10.21 -7.88 -13.20
C ILE A 79 10.27 -6.35 -13.17
N ASN A 80 9.28 -5.65 -13.73
CA ASN A 80 9.30 -4.19 -13.81
C ASN A 80 8.51 -3.55 -12.66
N ARG A 81 8.93 -3.83 -11.43
CA ARG A 81 8.37 -3.14 -10.26
C ARG A 81 9.04 -1.77 -10.13
N HIS A 82 8.83 -0.87 -11.09
CA HIS A 82 9.18 0.54 -10.89
C HIS A 82 8.37 1.06 -9.69
N PRO A 83 9.01 1.34 -8.55
CA PRO A 83 8.26 1.78 -7.39
C PRO A 83 7.61 3.12 -7.71
N ASN A 84 6.30 3.20 -7.53
CA ASN A 84 5.63 4.49 -7.59
C ASN A 84 6.13 5.40 -6.45
N SER A 85 5.85 6.71 -6.51
CA SER A 85 6.32 7.67 -5.49
C SER A 85 6.02 7.20 -4.06
N LYS A 86 4.78 6.75 -3.79
CA LYS A 86 4.38 6.23 -2.48
C LYS A 86 5.21 5.02 -2.02
N GLN A 87 5.57 4.13 -2.94
CA GLN A 87 6.44 2.98 -2.63
C GLN A 87 7.87 3.40 -2.33
N LYS A 88 8.38 4.46 -2.98
CA LYS A 88 9.67 5.05 -2.65
C LYS A 88 9.62 5.70 -1.26
N ASP A 89 8.58 6.50 -0.99
CA ASP A 89 8.37 7.13 0.31
C ASP A 89 8.28 6.10 1.44
N LEU A 90 7.57 4.98 1.22
CA LEU A 90 7.49 3.86 2.18
C LEU A 90 8.86 3.20 2.40
N LYS A 91 9.66 3.03 1.33
CA LYS A 91 11.00 2.46 1.44
C LYS A 91 11.90 3.35 2.28
N GLU A 92 11.88 4.67 2.06
CA GLU A 92 12.65 5.61 2.88
C GLU A 92 12.13 5.66 4.31
N TRP A 93 10.81 5.71 4.50
CA TRP A 93 10.18 5.66 5.83
C TRP A 93 10.57 4.42 6.64
N THR A 94 10.66 3.25 6.00
CA THR A 94 11.01 1.97 6.64
C THR A 94 12.49 1.90 7.03
N LYS A 95 13.38 2.62 6.32
CA LYS A 95 14.81 2.70 6.66
C LYS A 95 15.10 3.63 7.84
N GLN A 96 14.15 4.49 8.20
CA GLN A 96 14.36 5.43 9.30
C GLN A 96 14.30 4.70 10.65
N ASP A 97 15.21 5.06 11.56
CA ASP A 97 15.20 4.55 12.93
C ASP A 97 14.16 5.32 13.76
N TRP A 98 12.93 4.83 13.79
CA TRP A 98 11.87 5.46 14.56
C TRP A 98 11.99 5.13 16.05
N GLN A 99 12.02 6.15 16.91
CA GLN A 99 12.14 5.97 18.36
C GLN A 99 11.58 7.15 19.16
N THR A 100 11.45 6.97 20.47
CA THR A 100 11.28 8.10 21.40
C THR A 100 12.63 8.77 21.65
N ALA A 101 12.61 10.01 22.14
CA ALA A 101 13.83 10.76 22.44
C ALA A 101 14.76 10.06 23.45
N ASP A 102 14.21 9.22 24.32
CA ASP A 102 14.89 8.46 25.37
C ASP A 102 14.92 6.94 25.12
N GLN A 103 14.52 6.50 23.91
CA GLN A 103 14.53 5.09 23.48
C GLN A 103 13.70 4.11 24.33
N LYS A 104 12.81 4.60 25.20
CA LYS A 104 11.87 3.78 25.99
C LYS A 104 10.50 3.70 25.29
N PRO A 105 9.61 2.76 25.65
CA PRO A 105 8.29 2.64 25.04
C PRO A 105 7.51 3.96 24.98
N ALA A 106 6.84 4.26 23.86
CA ALA A 106 6.14 5.53 23.69
C ALA A 106 4.93 5.69 24.64
N ARG A 107 4.21 4.60 24.90
CA ARG A 107 3.10 4.56 25.86
C ARG A 107 3.63 4.23 27.25
N ARG A 108 3.27 5.03 28.25
CA ARG A 108 3.73 4.90 29.64
C ARG A 108 2.63 5.32 30.62
N ALA A 109 2.79 4.94 31.88
CA ALA A 109 1.96 5.44 32.98
C ALA A 109 1.94 6.98 33.05
N THR A 110 3.08 7.62 32.80
CA THR A 110 3.23 9.09 32.77
C THR A 110 2.67 9.76 31.50
N GLY A 111 1.93 9.02 30.67
CA GLY A 111 1.42 9.48 29.38
C GLY A 111 2.30 9.12 28.18
N THR A 112 1.78 9.40 27.00
CA THR A 112 2.41 9.04 25.72
C THR A 112 3.46 10.08 25.32
N THR A 113 4.67 9.63 24.98
CA THR A 113 5.74 10.47 24.41
C THR A 113 5.70 10.47 22.89
N ARG A 114 6.43 11.41 22.27
CA ARG A 114 6.46 11.52 20.81
C ARG A 114 7.33 10.42 20.21
N TYR A 115 6.92 9.91 19.06
CA TYR A 115 7.69 8.98 18.24
C TYR A 115 8.12 9.69 16.95
N LEU A 116 9.43 9.77 16.69
CA LEU A 116 10.03 10.44 15.54
C LEU A 116 11.25 9.65 15.04
N PRO A 117 11.69 9.85 13.78
CA PRO A 117 12.97 9.34 13.31
C PRO A 117 14.11 9.86 14.19
N LYS A 118 15.12 9.02 14.46
CA LYS A 118 16.32 9.39 15.23
C LYS A 118 16.98 10.65 14.70
N LYS A 119 17.17 10.74 13.37
CA LYS A 119 17.72 11.93 12.71
C LYS A 119 16.93 13.20 13.02
N ALA A 120 15.60 13.11 13.11
CA ALA A 120 14.77 14.26 13.48
C ALA A 120 14.94 14.63 14.96
N TRP A 121 15.24 13.68 15.85
CA TRP A 121 15.63 13.99 17.22
C TRP A 121 17.01 14.65 17.28
N ASP A 122 17.98 14.21 16.49
CA ASP A 122 19.34 14.77 16.49
C ASP A 122 19.37 16.25 16.08
N GLU A 123 18.41 16.68 15.25
CA GLU A 123 18.22 18.07 14.80
C GLU A 123 17.52 18.98 15.83
N LEU A 124 16.95 18.42 16.90
CA LEU A 124 16.21 19.20 17.90
C LEU A 124 17.09 19.51 19.11
N SER A 125 17.05 20.76 19.57
CA SER A 125 17.62 21.14 20.86
C SER A 125 16.90 20.43 22.02
N SER A 126 17.56 20.34 23.18
CA SER A 126 16.96 19.74 24.38
C SER A 126 15.63 20.39 24.78
N ALA A 127 15.52 21.72 24.62
CA ALA A 127 14.28 22.46 24.86
C ALA A 127 13.17 22.07 23.87
N GLU A 128 13.48 21.97 22.58
CA GLU A 128 12.50 21.57 21.56
C GLU A 128 12.08 20.10 21.70
N LYS A 129 13.00 19.22 22.12
CA LYS A 129 12.70 17.83 22.45
C LYS A 129 11.66 17.74 23.56
N LYS A 130 11.89 18.48 24.65
CA LYS A 130 10.99 18.58 25.81
C LYS A 130 9.63 19.11 25.39
N ALA A 131 9.56 20.25 24.71
CA ALA A 131 8.31 20.85 24.23
C ALA A 131 7.52 19.91 23.30
N THR A 132 8.21 19.15 22.45
CA THR A 132 7.59 18.18 21.54
C THR A 132 6.93 17.02 22.27
N ASN A 133 7.56 16.54 23.34
CA ASN A 133 7.03 15.50 24.21
C ASN A 133 5.89 16.02 25.09
N GLU A 134 6.03 17.20 25.69
CA GLU A 134 4.99 17.83 26.51
C GLU A 134 3.71 18.05 25.71
N LYS A 135 3.82 18.56 24.48
CA LYS A 135 2.67 18.69 23.57
C LYS A 135 1.97 17.35 23.34
N LYS A 136 2.72 16.25 23.17
CA LYS A 136 2.14 14.91 22.97
C LYS A 136 1.50 14.38 24.26
N LYS A 137 2.12 14.58 25.41
CA LYS A 137 1.57 14.20 26.72
C LYS A 137 0.26 14.94 26.99
N ALA A 138 0.25 16.26 26.87
CA ALA A 138 -0.92 17.10 27.09
C ALA A 138 -2.08 16.73 26.16
N GLY A 139 -1.81 16.56 24.86
CA GLY A 139 -2.84 16.15 23.91
C GLY A 139 -3.39 14.75 24.20
N SER A 140 -2.54 13.81 24.62
CA SER A 140 -2.98 12.45 24.97
C SER A 140 -3.79 12.43 26.28
N ALA A 141 -3.41 13.24 27.27
CA ALA A 141 -4.16 13.43 28.50
C ALA A 141 -5.55 14.04 28.25
N ALA A 142 -5.66 14.94 27.27
CA ALA A 142 -6.92 15.51 26.80
C ALA A 142 -7.73 14.57 25.88
N GLY A 143 -7.41 13.26 25.84
CA GLY A 143 -8.13 12.27 25.04
C GLY A 143 -7.89 12.34 23.52
N LYS A 144 -6.97 13.20 23.05
CA LYS A 144 -6.72 13.35 21.60
C LYS A 144 -5.88 12.20 21.07
N HIS A 145 -6.48 11.37 20.21
CA HIS A 145 -5.78 10.29 19.50
C HIS A 145 -4.65 10.84 18.61
N THR A 146 -4.90 11.96 17.92
CA THR A 146 -3.93 12.63 17.04
C THR A 146 -3.51 13.98 17.62
N VAL A 147 -2.20 14.16 17.80
CA VAL A 147 -1.63 15.43 18.27
C VAL A 147 -0.61 15.92 17.23
N PRO A 148 -0.76 17.13 16.67
CA PRO A 148 0.19 17.64 15.68
C PRO A 148 1.60 17.79 16.29
N ASN A 149 2.61 17.62 15.44
CA ASN A 149 3.99 17.93 15.81
C ASN A 149 4.15 19.43 16.09
N THR A 150 5.13 19.79 16.93
CA THR A 150 5.61 21.17 17.05
C THR A 150 6.18 21.65 15.71
N VAL A 151 6.29 22.97 15.52
CA VAL A 151 6.89 23.53 14.30
C VAL A 151 8.33 23.04 14.12
N ALA A 152 9.12 23.03 15.20
CA ALA A 152 10.47 22.47 15.24
C ALA A 152 10.49 20.99 14.80
N ALA A 153 9.68 20.13 15.42
CA ALA A 153 9.64 18.71 15.06
C ALA A 153 9.13 18.47 13.63
N ARG A 154 8.27 19.33 13.08
CA ARG A 154 7.88 19.28 11.67
C ARG A 154 9.05 19.59 10.74
N LYS A 155 9.81 20.65 11.04
CA LYS A 155 11.00 21.03 10.25
C LYS A 155 12.09 19.97 10.33
N ALA A 156 12.39 19.49 11.55
CA ALA A 156 13.38 18.44 11.78
C ALA A 156 13.04 17.15 11.02
N ARG A 157 11.76 16.74 11.00
CA ARG A 157 11.33 15.58 10.17
C ARG A 157 11.57 15.79 8.69
N LYS A 158 11.19 16.95 8.15
CA LYS A 158 11.37 17.26 6.72
C LYS A 158 12.86 17.27 6.32
N LYS A 159 13.77 17.60 7.25
CA LYS A 159 15.22 17.56 7.03
C LYS A 159 15.81 16.14 7.17
N ALA A 160 15.13 15.27 7.90
CA ALA A 160 15.54 13.89 8.12
C ALA A 160 15.05 12.91 7.04
N ASP A 161 14.11 13.33 6.20
CA ASP A 161 13.58 12.64 5.01
C ASP A 161 14.53 12.80 3.81
#